data_AF-A0A0P1AXH8-F1
#
_entry.id   AF-A0A0P1AXH8-F1
#
_cell.length_a   1.000
_cell.length_b   1.000
_cell.length_c   1.000
_cell.angle_alpha   90.00
_cell.angle_beta   90.00
_cell.angle_gamma   90.00
#
_symmetry.space_group_name_H-M   'P 1'
#
loop_
_entity.id
_entity.type
_entity.pdbx_description
1 polymer ?
#
loop_
_entity_poly.entity_id
_entity_poly.type
_entity_poly.pdbx_seq_one_letter_code
_entity_poly.pdbx_strand_id
1 'polypeptide(L)'
;MTQHGKYTVLTNDHIPVSVSVADSLIERVRCFVNDDPKMPLTDVLNYIGDVSGKIQQYNVKKYISLLQKIINDHGLTGMNIPGVNLGKTYKMSNVKSWIEEYASFFDFYRSLGFGEQTCDYGKLNQQLDQVPVSGFNSGR
;
A
#
# COMPACT_ATOMS: atom_id res chain seq x y z
N MET A 1 18.21 -67.60 -3.69
CA MET A 1 17.33 -66.47 -4.07
C MET A 1 17.43 -65.43 -2.97
N THR A 2 18.10 -64.31 -3.23
CA THR A 2 18.39 -63.27 -2.24
C THR A 2 17.28 -62.23 -2.28
N GLN A 3 16.49 -62.12 -1.22
CA GLN A 3 15.40 -61.16 -1.10
C GLN A 3 15.98 -59.76 -0.82
N HIS A 4 16.18 -58.95 -1.86
CA HIS A 4 16.48 -57.53 -1.73
C HIS A 4 15.17 -56.77 -1.47
N GLY A 5 15.05 -56.12 -0.31
CA GLY A 5 13.88 -55.27 -0.01
C GLY A 5 13.58 -54.97 1.47
N LYS A 6 14.49 -55.21 2.42
CA LYS A 6 14.22 -55.02 3.86
C LYS A 6 14.52 -53.63 4.45
N TYR A 7 14.96 -52.65 3.65
CA TYR A 7 15.46 -51.37 4.19
C TYR A 7 15.04 -50.12 3.42
N THR A 8 13.80 -50.05 2.93
CA THR A 8 13.23 -48.74 2.59
C THR A 8 12.67 -48.13 3.88
N VAL A 9 13.49 -47.35 4.60
CA VAL A 9 12.98 -46.47 5.65
C VAL A 9 12.35 -45.28 4.96
N LEU A 10 11.01 -45.28 4.84
CA LEU A 10 10.27 -44.07 4.51
C LEU A 10 10.30 -43.16 5.74
N THR A 11 11.28 -42.27 5.81
CA THR A 11 11.21 -41.11 6.69
C THR A 11 10.22 -40.14 6.04
N ASN A 12 8.92 -40.33 6.28
CA ASN A 12 7.91 -39.29 6.03
C ASN A 12 8.05 -38.19 7.10
N ASP A 13 9.27 -37.72 7.33
CA ASP A 13 9.48 -36.52 8.12
C ASP A 13 8.98 -35.37 7.24
N HIS A 14 7.87 -34.78 7.65
CA HIS A 14 7.30 -33.64 6.97
C HIS A 14 8.38 -32.56 6.86
N ILE A 15 8.80 -32.23 5.64
CA ILE A 15 9.78 -31.17 5.41
C ILE A 15 9.03 -29.83 5.55
N PRO A 16 9.36 -28.99 6.55
CA PRO A 16 8.72 -27.70 6.69
C PRO A 16 8.92 -26.86 5.42
N VAL A 17 7.85 -26.20 4.99
CA VAL A 17 7.89 -25.31 3.84
C VAL A 17 8.29 -23.92 4.31
N SER A 18 9.10 -23.22 3.51
CA SER A 18 9.51 -21.86 3.81
C SER A 18 9.21 -20.89 2.67
N VAL A 19 8.89 -19.65 3.01
CA VAL A 19 8.69 -18.53 2.09
C VAL A 19 9.38 -17.30 2.65
N SER A 20 10.03 -16.51 1.79
CA SER A 20 10.73 -15.29 2.20
C SER A 20 10.18 -14.06 1.48
N VAL A 21 10.17 -12.92 2.18
CA VAL A 21 9.74 -11.61 1.67
C VAL A 21 10.85 -10.60 1.89
N ALA A 22 11.16 -9.83 0.85
CA ALA A 22 12.01 -8.65 0.97
C ALA A 22 11.18 -7.46 1.46
N ASP A 23 11.46 -6.99 2.66
CA ASP A 23 10.81 -5.84 3.29
C ASP A 23 11.61 -4.57 3.00
N SER A 24 11.08 -3.72 2.14
CA SER A 24 11.68 -2.44 1.77
C SER A 24 11.54 -1.36 2.84
N LEU A 25 10.64 -1.51 3.82
CA LEU A 25 10.47 -0.54 4.90
C LEU A 25 11.64 -0.57 5.88
N ILE A 26 12.22 -1.75 6.09
CA ILE A 26 13.36 -1.97 7.00
C ILE A 26 14.62 -2.50 6.29
N GLU A 27 14.59 -2.58 4.96
CA GLU A 27 15.67 -3.08 4.11
C GLU A 27 16.19 -4.47 4.49
N ARG A 28 15.28 -5.39 4.85
CA ARG A 28 15.63 -6.75 5.30
C ARG A 28 14.76 -7.82 4.67
N VAL A 29 15.27 -9.05 4.63
CA VAL A 29 14.49 -10.23 4.25
C VAL A 29 13.92 -10.89 5.51
N ARG A 30 12.63 -11.23 5.47
CA ARG A 30 11.97 -12.05 6.49
C ARG A 30 11.63 -13.42 5.90
N CYS A 31 11.95 -14.48 6.63
CA CYS A 31 11.63 -15.86 6.27
C CYS A 31 10.55 -16.42 7.21
N PHE A 32 9.57 -17.11 6.65
CA PHE A 32 8.49 -17.80 7.35
C PHE A 32 8.66 -19.28 7.10
N VAL A 33 8.66 -20.09 8.17
CA VAL A 33 8.85 -21.54 8.12
C VAL A 33 7.75 -22.19 8.93
N ASN A 34 7.06 -23.18 8.38
CA ASN A 34 5.99 -23.89 9.07
C ASN A 34 5.85 -25.34 8.59
N ASP A 35 5.40 -26.21 9.49
CA ASP A 35 5.09 -27.61 9.21
C ASP A 35 3.75 -27.78 8.49
N ASP A 36 2.84 -26.81 8.53
CA ASP A 36 1.69 -26.79 7.62
C ASP A 36 2.06 -25.99 6.36
N PRO A 37 2.06 -26.60 5.16
CA PRO A 37 2.46 -25.93 3.93
C PRO A 37 1.59 -24.73 3.54
N LYS A 38 0.38 -24.55 4.10
CA LYS A 38 -0.50 -23.40 3.83
C LYS A 38 -0.23 -22.20 4.74
N MET A 39 0.35 -22.43 5.91
CA MET A 39 0.57 -21.38 6.91
C MET A 39 1.59 -20.32 6.45
N PRO A 40 2.74 -20.66 5.84
CA PRO A 40 3.73 -19.67 5.41
C PRO A 40 3.15 -18.67 4.40
N LEU A 41 2.26 -19.13 3.51
CA LEU A 41 1.58 -18.24 2.55
C LEU A 41 0.64 -17.26 3.25
N THR A 42 -0.13 -17.74 4.21
CA THR A 42 -1.03 -16.88 5.01
C THR A 42 -0.24 -15.84 5.79
N ASP A 43 0.83 -16.27 6.45
CA ASP A 43 1.71 -15.40 7.23
C ASP A 43 2.37 -14.33 6.36
N VAL A 44 2.83 -14.72 5.15
CA VAL A 44 3.42 -13.80 4.17
C VAL A 44 2.40 -12.80 3.67
N LEU A 45 1.18 -13.22 3.33
CA LEU A 45 0.14 -12.31 2.84
C LEU A 45 -0.29 -11.31 3.91
N ASN A 46 -0.45 -11.75 5.16
CA ASN A 46 -0.73 -10.89 6.29
C ASN A 46 0.42 -9.88 6.50
N TYR A 47 1.67 -10.36 6.48
CA TYR A 47 2.84 -9.50 6.63
C TYR A 47 2.95 -8.45 5.53
N ILE A 48 2.74 -8.85 4.27
CA ILE A 48 2.73 -7.92 3.13
C ILE A 48 1.64 -6.87 3.31
N GLY A 49 0.44 -7.27 3.75
CA GLY A 49 -0.65 -6.35 4.04
C GLY A 49 -0.27 -5.30 5.09
N ASP A 50 0.31 -5.74 6.21
CA ASP A 50 0.74 -4.88 7.31
C ASP A 50 1.86 -3.91 6.88
N VAL A 51 2.88 -4.42 6.21
CA VAL A 51 4.01 -3.60 5.72
C VAL A 51 3.54 -2.62 4.65
N SER A 52 2.68 -3.06 3.74
CA SER A 52 2.09 -2.18 2.71
C SER A 52 1.30 -1.04 3.35
N GLY A 53 0.49 -1.33 4.37
CA GLY A 53 -0.23 -0.31 5.12
C GLY A 53 0.70 0.72 5.77
N LYS A 54 1.80 0.27 6.38
CA LYS A 54 2.82 1.16 6.96
C LYS A 54 3.51 2.03 5.91
N ILE A 55 3.90 1.45 4.77
CA ILE A 55 4.52 2.19 3.66
C ILE A 55 3.56 3.25 3.13
N GLN A 56 2.29 2.90 2.93
CA GLN A 56 1.29 3.87 2.46
C GLN A 56 1.10 5.01 3.47
N GLN A 57 1.01 4.73 4.76
CA GLN A 57 0.94 5.76 5.81
C GLN A 57 2.17 6.66 5.80
N TYR A 58 3.37 6.10 5.67
CA TYR A 58 4.61 6.86 5.58
C TYR A 58 4.61 7.79 4.36
N ASN A 59 4.21 7.28 3.20
CA ASN A 59 4.13 8.06 1.97
C ASN A 59 3.11 9.19 2.08
N VAL A 60 1.91 8.94 2.63
CA VAL A 60 0.92 10.00 2.86
C VAL A 60 1.48 11.08 3.78
N LYS A 61 2.11 10.71 4.91
CA LYS A 61 2.74 11.68 5.81
C LYS A 61 3.85 12.48 5.13
N LYS A 62 4.68 11.82 4.32
CA LYS A 62 5.78 12.46 3.59
C LYS A 62 5.29 13.49 2.58
N TYR A 63 4.20 13.20 1.88
CA TYR A 63 3.70 14.04 0.79
C TYR A 63 2.49 14.90 1.16
N ILE A 64 2.01 14.87 2.41
CA ILE A 64 0.76 15.55 2.80
C ILE A 64 0.78 17.05 2.51
N SER A 65 1.91 17.72 2.74
CA SER A 65 2.03 19.16 2.46
C SER A 65 2.01 19.48 0.97
N LEU A 66 2.53 18.59 0.12
CA LEU A 66 2.42 18.70 -1.35
C LEU A 66 0.98 18.48 -1.80
N LEU A 67 0.34 17.41 -1.31
CA LEU A 67 -1.07 17.12 -1.61
C LEU A 67 -1.98 18.29 -1.22
N GLN A 68 -1.74 18.90 -0.05
CA GLN A 68 -2.46 20.10 0.38
C GLN A 68 -2.28 21.28 -0.57
N LYS A 69 -1.06 21.55 -1.04
CA LYS A 69 -0.80 22.62 -2.02
C LYS A 69 -1.53 22.35 -3.33
N ILE A 70 -1.42 21.13 -3.88
CA ILE A 70 -2.11 20.73 -5.13
C ILE A 70 -3.62 20.91 -5.00
N ILE A 71 -4.22 20.44 -3.90
CA ILE A 71 -5.66 20.58 -3.67
C ILE A 71 -6.06 22.04 -3.47
N ASN A 72 -5.22 22.87 -2.86
CA ASN A 72 -5.50 24.31 -2.73
C ASN A 72 -5.44 25.03 -4.08
N ASP A 73 -4.47 24.71 -4.92
CA ASP A 73 -4.25 25.39 -6.19
C ASP A 73 -5.26 24.91 -7.24
N HIS A 74 -5.35 23.59 -7.45
CA HIS A 74 -6.11 22.99 -8.54
C HIS A 74 -7.46 22.40 -8.09
N GLY A 75 -7.60 22.14 -6.78
CA GLY A 75 -8.76 21.44 -6.25
C GLY A 75 -8.75 19.94 -6.52
N LEU A 76 -9.41 19.19 -5.64
CA LEU A 76 -9.65 17.76 -5.81
C LEU A 76 -10.81 17.58 -6.80
N THR A 77 -10.55 16.87 -7.90
CA THR A 77 -11.52 16.62 -8.99
C THR A 77 -11.52 15.15 -9.38
N GLY A 78 -12.62 14.66 -9.97
CA GLY A 78 -12.68 13.33 -10.57
C GLY A 78 -12.66 12.14 -9.60
N MET A 79 -12.63 12.36 -8.29
CA MET A 79 -12.74 11.30 -7.29
C MET A 79 -14.20 11.03 -6.93
N ASN A 80 -14.54 9.75 -6.74
CA ASN A 80 -15.83 9.34 -6.21
C ASN A 80 -15.80 9.44 -4.68
N ILE A 81 -16.22 10.60 -4.16
CA ILE A 81 -16.28 10.86 -2.73
C ILE A 81 -17.69 10.47 -2.24
N PRO A 82 -17.82 9.53 -1.29
CA PRO A 82 -19.13 9.10 -0.78
C PRO A 82 -19.95 10.28 -0.24
N GLY A 83 -21.23 10.36 -0.62
CA GLY A 83 -22.15 11.40 -0.13
C GLY A 83 -21.95 12.78 -0.75
N VAL A 84 -21.12 12.90 -1.80
CA VAL A 84 -20.70 14.17 -2.38
C VAL A 84 -20.95 14.19 -3.89
N ASN A 85 -21.38 15.33 -4.44
CA ASN A 85 -21.72 15.46 -5.86
C ASN A 85 -20.50 15.25 -6.78
N LEU A 86 -20.63 14.35 -7.76
CA LEU A 86 -19.66 14.16 -8.83
C LEU A 86 -19.51 15.43 -9.69
N GLY A 87 -18.30 15.67 -10.20
CA GLY A 87 -18.02 16.78 -11.12
C GLY A 87 -17.77 18.14 -10.47
N LYS A 88 -17.75 18.23 -9.14
CA LYS A 88 -17.39 19.45 -8.41
C LYS A 88 -15.93 19.43 -7.98
N THR A 89 -15.31 20.60 -7.98
CA THR A 89 -13.94 20.82 -7.51
C THR A 89 -13.95 21.18 -6.02
N TYR A 90 -13.18 20.45 -5.21
CA TYR A 90 -13.11 20.65 -3.76
C TYR A 90 -11.77 21.24 -3.33
N LYS A 91 -11.80 22.23 -2.44
CA LYS A 91 -10.58 22.81 -1.84
C LYS A 91 -10.22 22.10 -0.54
N MET A 92 -9.02 22.33 -0.02
CA MET A 92 -8.54 21.65 1.19
C MET A 92 -9.41 21.97 2.42
N SER A 93 -10.10 23.11 2.45
CA SER A 93 -11.08 23.42 3.50
C SER A 93 -12.24 22.42 3.53
N ASN A 94 -12.74 21.99 2.37
CA ASN A 94 -13.76 20.95 2.28
C ASN A 94 -13.20 19.61 2.77
N VAL A 95 -11.99 19.26 2.33
CA VAL A 95 -11.31 18.02 2.73
C VAL A 95 -11.05 17.98 4.24
N LYS A 96 -10.65 19.10 4.85
CA LYS A 96 -10.46 19.20 6.31
C LYS A 96 -11.75 18.93 7.08
N SER A 97 -12.87 19.50 6.63
CA SER A 97 -14.18 19.25 7.26
C SER A 97 -14.57 17.78 7.18
N TRP A 98 -14.25 17.09 6.08
CA TRP A 98 -14.48 15.64 6.00
C TRP A 98 -13.55 14.86 6.90
N ILE A 99 -12.27 15.24 6.98
CA ILE A 99 -11.30 14.55 7.85
C ILE A 99 -11.72 14.62 9.32
N GLU A 100 -12.51 15.60 9.78
CA GLU A 100 -13.04 15.57 11.15
C GLU A 100 -13.92 14.34 11.43
N GLU A 101 -14.52 13.76 10.39
CA GLU A 101 -15.29 12.51 10.45
C GLU A 101 -14.40 11.25 10.34
N TYR A 102 -13.09 11.41 10.11
CA TYR A 102 -12.10 10.32 9.99
C TYR A 102 -10.97 10.47 11.01
N ALA A 103 -10.33 9.38 11.42
CA ALA A 103 -9.22 9.46 12.38
C ALA A 103 -7.96 10.12 11.79
N SER A 104 -7.79 10.09 10.46
CA SER A 104 -6.66 10.72 9.78
C SER A 104 -6.93 10.97 8.28
N PHE A 105 -6.08 11.77 7.63
CA PHE A 105 -6.10 11.92 6.16
C PHE A 105 -5.89 10.57 5.45
N PHE A 106 -5.12 9.65 6.05
CA PHE A 106 -4.92 8.31 5.49
C PHE A 106 -6.21 7.49 5.53
N ASP A 107 -6.97 7.57 6.61
CA ASP A 107 -8.26 6.87 6.74
C ASP A 107 -9.31 7.44 5.80
N PHE A 108 -9.33 8.77 5.64
CA PHE A 108 -10.10 9.44 4.60
C PHE A 108 -9.68 8.97 3.20
N TYR A 109 -8.39 8.98 2.87
CA TYR A 109 -7.89 8.51 1.57
C TYR A 109 -8.30 7.06 1.28
N ARG A 110 -8.25 6.18 2.28
CA ARG A 110 -8.64 4.77 2.15
C ARG A 110 -10.15 4.59 1.95
N SER A 111 -10.98 5.53 2.43
CA SER A 111 -12.44 5.48 2.20
C SER A 111 -12.84 5.96 0.82
N LEU A 112 -11.96 6.67 0.11
CA LEU A 112 -12.19 7.06 -1.27
C LEU A 112 -12.18 5.81 -2.15
N GLY A 113 -13.32 5.55 -2.81
CA GLY A 113 -13.37 4.51 -3.83
C GLY A 113 -12.50 4.95 -5.01
N PHE A 114 -11.55 4.12 -5.42
CA PHE A 114 -10.97 4.25 -6.76
C PHE A 114 -12.08 3.90 -7.74
N GLY A 115 -12.74 4.92 -8.30
CA GLY A 115 -13.64 4.71 -9.43
C GLY A 115 -12.87 4.04 -10.57
N GLU A 116 -13.56 3.35 -11.47
CA GLU A 116 -12.98 2.69 -12.67
C GLU A 116 -12.15 3.63 -13.57
N GLN A 117 -12.13 4.94 -13.30
CA GLN A 117 -11.27 5.90 -13.96
C GLN A 117 -9.83 5.76 -13.47
N THR A 118 -9.04 5.06 -14.26
CA THR A 118 -7.57 5.09 -14.20
C THR A 118 -7.09 6.53 -14.14
N CYS A 119 -6.35 6.90 -13.07
CA CYS A 119 -5.69 8.19 -13.00
C CYS A 119 -4.77 8.37 -14.21
N ASP A 120 -5.03 9.41 -15.01
CA ASP A 120 -4.17 9.81 -16.12
C ASP A 120 -2.86 10.39 -15.57
N TYR A 121 -1.85 9.53 -15.43
CA TYR A 121 -0.55 9.88 -14.87
C TYR A 121 0.10 11.05 -15.64
N GLY A 122 -0.12 11.16 -16.96
CA GLY A 122 0.44 12.24 -17.76
C GLY A 122 -0.09 13.61 -17.35
N LYS A 123 -1.41 13.72 -17.13
CA LYS A 123 -2.02 14.95 -16.59
C LYS A 123 -1.58 15.25 -15.17
N LEU A 124 -1.48 14.22 -14.32
CA LEU A 124 -1.04 14.39 -12.94
C LEU A 124 0.41 14.88 -12.87
N ASN A 125 1.29 14.35 -13.72
CA ASN A 125 2.67 14.81 -13.82
C ASN A 125 2.76 16.27 -14.29
N GLN A 126 1.97 16.66 -15.31
CA GLN A 126 1.91 18.05 -15.76
C GLN A 126 1.42 19.02 -14.68
N GLN A 127 0.46 18.61 -13.85
CA GLN A 127 0.00 19.41 -12.71
C GLN A 127 1.07 19.51 -11.62
N LEU A 128 1.79 18.43 -11.34
CA LEU A 128 2.91 18.43 -10.39
C LEU A 128 4.04 19.37 -10.83
N ASP A 129 4.39 19.38 -12.13
CA ASP A 129 5.42 20.25 -12.68
C ASP A 129 5.08 21.75 -12.54
N GLN A 130 3.80 22.09 -12.40
CA GLN A 130 3.32 23.46 -12.22
C GLN A 130 3.33 23.92 -10.76
N VAL A 131 3.50 23.01 -9.79
CA VAL A 131 3.55 23.37 -8.37
C VAL A 131 4.99 23.78 -8.02
N PRO A 132 5.23 25.00 -7.54
CA PRO A 132 6.55 25.40 -7.07
C PRO A 132 6.93 24.58 -5.83
N VAL A 133 7.69 23.49 -6.05
CA VAL A 133 8.20 22.58 -5.04
C VAL A 133 9.43 23.17 -4.34
N SER A 134 9.29 24.36 -3.74
CA SER A 134 10.27 24.84 -2.77
C SER A 134 10.23 23.95 -1.52
N GLY A 135 11.35 23.28 -1.22
CA GLY A 135 11.52 22.43 -0.04
C GLY A 135 11.21 20.94 -0.21
N PHE A 136 10.76 20.49 -1.39
CA PHE A 136 10.61 19.06 -1.69
C PHE A 136 11.89 18.52 -2.35
N ASN A 137 12.93 18.31 -1.55
CA ASN A 137 14.07 17.51 -1.99
C ASN A 137 13.65 16.04 -1.97
N SER A 138 13.13 15.51 -3.08
CA SER A 138 13.23 14.08 -3.35
C SER A 138 14.72 13.82 -3.58
N GLY A 139 15.41 13.34 -2.53
CA GLY A 139 16.86 13.19 -2.48
C GLY A 139 17.49 12.83 -3.82
N ARG A 140 18.54 13.59 -4.16
CA ARG A 140 19.53 13.20 -5.16
C ARG A 140 20.36 12.04 -4.64
#